data_AF-A0A382ZIE4-F1
#
_entry.id   AF-A0A382ZIE4-F1
#
_cell.length_a   1.000
_cell.length_b   1.000
_cell.length_c   1.000
_cell.angle_alpha   90.00
_cell.angle_beta   90.00
_cell.angle_gamma   90.00
#
_symmetry.space_group_name_H-M   'P 1'
#
loop_
_entity.id
_entity.type
_entity.pdbx_description
1 polymer ?
#
loop_
_entity_poly.entity_id
_entity_poly.type
_entity_poly.pdbx_seq_one_letter_code
_entity_poly.pdbx_strand_id
1 'polypeptide(L)'
;MANLKDIRDRIKSVKSIQQVTKAMKLVAAAKMRKAQERMKEARPYADRLSEVITSLLPDVDRSLLPLLNVREIKREALVVVTSDR
;
A
#
# COMPACT_ATOMS: atom_id res chain seq x y z
N MET A 1 15.74 41.64 20.24
CA MET A 1 14.54 42.08 19.49
C MET A 1 14.54 41.37 18.16
N ALA A 2 13.43 40.76 17.74
CA ALA A 2 13.32 40.15 16.42
C ALA A 2 13.63 41.22 15.35
N ASN A 3 14.69 41.01 14.58
CA ASN A 3 15.11 41.95 13.55
C ASN A 3 14.23 41.70 12.31
N LEU A 4 13.89 42.75 11.55
CA LEU A 4 13.25 42.62 10.23
C LEU A 4 14.01 41.64 9.30
N LYS A 5 15.32 41.51 9.51
CA LYS A 5 16.15 40.50 8.85
C LYS A 5 15.70 39.07 9.17
N ASP A 6 15.45 38.75 10.45
CA ASP A 6 15.06 37.41 10.88
C ASP A 6 13.71 36.98 10.30
N ILE A 7 12.75 37.92 10.25
CA ILE A 7 11.44 37.69 9.63
C ILE A 7 11.62 37.41 8.13
N ARG A 8 12.46 38.19 7.43
CA ARG A 8 12.72 38.01 6.00
C ARG A 8 13.40 36.67 5.71
N ASP A 9 14.34 36.25 6.55
CA ASP A 9 15.05 34.98 6.40
C ASP A 9 14.11 33.80 6.67
N ARG A 10 13.21 33.91 7.66
CA ARG A 10 12.18 32.92 7.92
C ARG A 10 11.18 32.79 6.76
N ILE A 11 10.76 33.91 6.16
CA ILE A 11 9.90 33.90 4.96
C ILE A 11 10.59 33.17 3.79
N LYS A 12 11.88 33.43 3.55
CA LYS A 12 12.65 32.73 2.52
C LYS A 12 12.73 31.22 2.80
N SER A 13 13.00 30.84 4.06
CA SER A 13 13.06 29.43 4.48
C SER A 13 11.73 28.72 4.26
N VAL A 14 10.61 29.30 4.72
CA VAL A 14 9.27 28.72 4.54
C VAL A 14 8.90 28.61 3.06
N LYS A 15 9.23 29.61 2.24
CA LYS A 15 8.99 29.57 0.79
C LYS A 15 9.79 28.46 0.11
N SER A 16 11.03 28.20 0.57
CA SER A 16 11.83 27.08 0.08
C SER A 16 11.21 25.73 0.48
N ILE A 17 10.84 25.55 1.75
CA ILE A 17 10.16 24.32 2.24
C ILE A 17 8.84 24.09 1.49
N GLN A 18 8.08 25.15 1.19
CA GLN A 18 6.85 25.05 0.41
C GLN A 18 7.11 24.51 -1.00
N GLN A 19 8.18 24.94 -1.66
CA GLN A 19 8.56 24.43 -2.98
C GLN A 19 8.96 22.95 -2.91
N VAL A 20 9.74 22.56 -1.90
CA VAL A 20 10.16 21.16 -1.69
C VAL A 20 8.95 20.26 -1.43
N THR A 21 8.07 20.63 -0.51
CA THR A 21 6.87 19.85 -0.18
C THR A 21 5.88 19.79 -1.35
N LYS A 22 5.77 20.86 -2.16
CA LYS A 22 5.00 20.83 -3.41
C LYS A 22 5.55 19.82 -4.40
N ALA A 23 6.88 19.76 -4.57
CA ALA A 23 7.51 18.75 -5.40
C ALA A 23 7.29 17.34 -4.84
N MET A 24 7.46 17.13 -3.53
CA MET A 24 7.21 15.84 -2.87
C MET A 24 5.75 15.37 -3.06
N LYS A 25 4.78 16.28 -2.98
CA LYS A 25 3.37 15.97 -3.26
C LYS A 25 3.16 15.41 -4.67
N LEU A 26 3.81 16.02 -5.67
CA LEU A 26 3.73 15.56 -7.06
C LEU A 26 4.41 14.20 -7.24
N VAL A 27 5.56 13.98 -6.60
CA VAL A 27 6.24 12.67 -6.61
C VAL A 27 5.37 11.59 -5.95
N ALA A 28 4.74 11.89 -4.82
CA ALA A 28 3.83 10.97 -4.14
C ALA A 28 2.61 10.65 -5.02
N ALA A 29 2.03 11.65 -5.68
CA ALA A 29 0.92 11.45 -6.62
C ALA A 29 1.33 10.53 -7.80
N ALA A 30 2.53 10.74 -8.37
CA ALA A 30 3.04 9.89 -9.44
C ALA A 30 3.27 8.44 -8.96
N LYS A 31 3.84 8.25 -7.76
CA LYS A 31 4.02 6.92 -7.16
C LYS A 31 2.67 6.22 -6.92
N MET A 32 1.68 6.93 -6.39
CA MET A 32 0.33 6.40 -6.16
C MET A 32 -0.30 5.95 -7.47
N ARG A 33 -0.24 6.79 -8.51
CA ARG A 33 -0.77 6.44 -9.83
C ARG A 33 -0.11 5.18 -10.39
N LYS A 34 1.21 5.07 -10.32
CA LYS A 34 1.96 3.88 -10.76
C LYS A 34 1.55 2.62 -9.98
N ALA A 35 1.33 2.74 -8.66
CA ALA A 35 0.87 1.63 -7.84
C ALA A 35 -0.56 1.20 -8.23
N GLN A 36 -1.45 2.15 -8.52
CA GLN A 36 -2.80 1.86 -9.00
C GLN A 36 -2.80 1.19 -10.38
N GLU A 37 -1.94 1.62 -11.29
CA GLU A 37 -1.79 1.00 -12.61
C GLU A 37 -1.35 -0.47 -12.49
N ARG A 38 -0.33 -0.75 -11.67
CA ARG A 38 0.11 -2.14 -11.37
C ARG A 38 -0.99 -2.99 -10.76
N MET A 39 -1.78 -2.43 -9.85
CA MET A 39 -2.92 -3.14 -9.25
C MET A 39 -3.97 -3.50 -10.30
N LYS A 40 -4.28 -2.56 -11.21
CA LYS A 40 -5.23 -2.81 -12.32
C LYS A 40 -4.71 -3.88 -13.27
N GLU A 41 -3.42 -3.88 -13.60
CA GLU A 41 -2.78 -4.91 -14.44
C GLU A 41 -2.80 -6.29 -13.78
N ALA A 42 -2.63 -6.36 -12.45
CA ALA A 42 -2.68 -7.62 -11.70
C ALA A 42 -4.10 -8.17 -11.51
N ARG A 43 -5.13 -7.33 -11.66
CA ARG A 43 -6.52 -7.69 -11.35
C ARG A 43 -7.07 -8.86 -12.18
N PRO A 44 -6.89 -8.91 -13.52
CA PRO A 44 -7.38 -10.05 -14.31
C PRO A 44 -6.80 -11.40 -13.86
N TYR A 45 -5.52 -11.42 -13.45
CA TYR A 45 -4.91 -12.63 -12.92
C TYR A 45 -5.56 -13.07 -11.60
N ALA A 46 -5.75 -12.14 -10.66
CA ALA A 46 -6.38 -12.43 -9.38
C ALA A 46 -7.83 -12.92 -9.53
N ASP A 47 -8.59 -12.31 -10.44
CA ASP A 47 -9.97 -12.68 -10.72
C ASP A 47 -10.04 -14.10 -11.31
N ARG A 48 -9.20 -14.40 -12.32
CA ARG A 48 -9.14 -15.74 -12.93
C ARG A 48 -8.64 -16.81 -11.98
N LEU A 49 -7.65 -16.50 -11.16
CA LEU A 49 -7.17 -17.43 -10.14
C LEU A 49 -8.28 -17.76 -9.14
N SER A 50 -9.03 -16.76 -8.70
CA SER A 50 -10.16 -16.96 -7.78
C SER A 50 -11.27 -17.79 -8.41
N GLU A 51 -11.59 -17.54 -9.68
CA GLU A 51 -12.56 -18.33 -10.45
C GLU A 51 -12.15 -19.81 -10.53
N VAL A 52 -10.89 -20.08 -10.92
CA VAL A 52 -10.34 -21.45 -11.02
C VAL A 52 -10.31 -22.15 -9.67
N ILE A 53 -9.87 -21.48 -8.60
CA ILE A 53 -9.88 -22.08 -7.26
C ILE A 53 -11.32 -22.43 -6.87
N THR A 54 -12.26 -21.51 -7.07
CA THR A 54 -13.67 -21.73 -6.73
C THR A 54 -14.29 -22.86 -7.53
N SER A 55 -13.94 -23.00 -8.81
CA SER A 55 -14.45 -24.08 -9.66
C SER A 55 -13.89 -25.45 -9.27
N LEU A 56 -12.65 -25.52 -8.76
CA LEU A 56 -11.99 -26.78 -8.39
C LEU A 56 -12.33 -27.24 -6.96
N LEU A 57 -12.62 -26.31 -6.04
CA LEU A 57 -12.89 -26.63 -4.64
C LEU A 57 -13.99 -27.70 -4.39
N PRO A 58 -15.07 -27.83 -5.20
CA PRO A 58 -16.07 -28.88 -5.02
C PRO A 58 -15.55 -30.29 -5.30
N ASP A 59 -14.62 -30.43 -6.26
CA ASP A 59 -14.14 -31.73 -6.74
C ASP A 59 -12.87 -32.20 -6.01
N VAL A 60 -12.29 -31.34 -5.17
CA VAL A 60 -11.06 -31.62 -4.44
C VAL A 60 -11.36 -32.31 -3.11
N ASP A 61 -10.67 -33.44 -2.87
CA ASP A 61 -10.61 -34.05 -1.55
C ASP A 61 -9.86 -33.12 -0.59
N ARG A 62 -10.60 -32.49 0.32
CA ARG A 62 -10.08 -31.55 1.31
C ARG A 62 -9.06 -32.17 2.25
N SER A 63 -9.10 -33.48 2.47
CA SER A 63 -8.15 -34.18 3.34
C SER A 63 -6.71 -34.14 2.81
N LEU A 64 -6.56 -33.97 1.48
CA LEU A 64 -5.27 -33.84 0.81
C LEU A 64 -4.67 -32.43 0.92
N LEU A 65 -5.44 -31.44 1.37
CA LEU A 65 -5.04 -30.03 1.44
C LEU A 65 -5.14 -29.48 2.88
N PRO A 66 -4.05 -29.53 3.67
CA PRO A 66 -4.03 -29.07 5.06
C PRO A 66 -4.48 -27.62 5.27
N LEU A 67 -4.34 -26.76 4.25
CA LEU A 67 -4.76 -25.36 4.29
C LEU A 67 -6.28 -25.18 4.32
N LEU A 68 -7.05 -26.18 3.89
CA LEU A 68 -8.51 -26.15 3.91
C LEU A 68 -9.10 -26.70 5.22
N ASN A 69 -8.27 -27.22 6.12
CA ASN A 69 -8.72 -27.83 7.36
C ASN A 69 -9.16 -26.77 8.38
N VAL A 70 -10.40 -26.88 8.84
CA VAL A 70 -10.89 -26.12 10.00
C VAL A 70 -10.38 -26.83 11.26
N ARG A 71 -9.52 -26.14 12.02
CA ARG A 71 -8.89 -26.67 13.24
C ARG A 71 -9.20 -25.78 14.44
N GLU A 72 -9.08 -26.34 15.63
CA GLU A 72 -9.11 -25.57 16.88
C GLU A 72 -8.03 -24.47 16.86
N ILE A 73 -8.43 -23.23 17.13
CA ILE A 73 -7.54 -22.08 17.11
C ILE A 73 -6.78 -22.02 18.43
N LYS A 74 -5.50 -22.45 18.40
CA LYS A 74 -4.59 -22.37 19.56
C LYS A 74 -3.73 -21.10 19.54
N ARG A 75 -3.45 -20.58 18.35
CA ARG A 75 -2.62 -19.39 18.08
C ARG A 75 -3.08 -18.75 16.77
N GLU A 76 -3.12 -17.44 16.74
CA GLU A 76 -3.43 -16.65 15.54
C GLU A 76 -2.20 -15.89 15.06
N ALA A 77 -2.06 -15.74 13.74
CA ALA A 77 -1.02 -14.94 13.13
C ALA A 77 -1.63 -13.62 12.65
N LEU A 78 -1.08 -12.49 13.12
CA LEU A 78 -1.38 -11.17 12.59
C LEU A 78 -0.26 -10.72 11.66
N VAL A 79 -0.64 -10.20 10.50
CA VAL A 79 0.28 -9.56 9.56
C VAL A 79 -0.12 -8.09 9.46
N VAL A 80 0.80 -7.21 9.86
CA VAL A 80 0.62 -5.75 9.79
C VAL A 80 1.47 -5.21 8.65
N VAL A 81 0.83 -4.46 7.75
CA VAL A 81 1.50 -3.83 6.60
C VAL A 81 1.51 -2.32 6.82
N THR A 82 2.69 -1.73 6.98
CA THR A 82 2.89 -0.28 7.15
C THR A 82 3.78 0.28 6.04
N SER A 83 3.82 1.61 5.92
CA SER A 83 4.84 2.26 5.11
C SER A 83 6.20 2.27 5.81
N ASP A 84 7.26 2.36 5.02
CA ASP A 84 8.62 2.63 5.50
C ASP A 84 8.92 4.14 5.58
N ARG A 85 8.13 4.97 4.87
CA ARG A 85 8.29 6.43 4.76
C ARG A 85 6.95 7.13 4.73
#